data_AF-A0A328U1N3-F1
#
_entry.id   AF-A0A328U1N3-F1
#
_cell.length_a   1.000
_cell.length_b   1.000
_cell.length_c   1.000
_cell.angle_alpha   90.00
_cell.angle_beta   90.00
_cell.angle_gamma   90.00
#
_symmetry.space_group_name_H-M   'P 1'
#
loop_
_entity.id
_entity.type
_entity.pdbx_description
1 polymer ?
#
loop_
_entity_poly.entity_id
_entity_poly.type
_entity_poly.pdbx_seq_one_letter_code
_entity_poly.pdbx_strand_id
1 'polypeptide(L)'
;MAFRKLFLKEWRSILPMYGVFSAAVLLLHVLVLFKSGVWGDEIVMILSLFIPYLFAALITIGTGYYQLHSEWRTNSIYLLLSLPVRGWKVLTAKLTAALSLLILTSLWIGGSFILVLMLADWDDWRASEELPELFPTLLHVTASGFLLYCFTVAFLLIVVQFAFLCGQLVAKLKWLVILGAFLGALWLLLRLSPMLSGLLLWTPDLFIVSDDADILYLHSGPFIGLVLLGAGLVWLNGYIFEKEVEV
;
A
#
# COMPACT_ATOMS: atom_id res chain seq x y z
N MET A 1 5.18 23.30 -9.30
CA MET A 1 4.51 23.86 -8.09
C MET A 1 3.10 23.29 -7.85
N ALA A 2 2.27 23.06 -8.87
CA ALA A 2 0.90 22.55 -8.69
C ALA A 2 0.83 21.16 -8.01
N PHE A 3 1.64 20.19 -8.47
CA PHE A 3 1.65 18.83 -7.90
C PHE A 3 1.93 18.80 -6.40
N ARG A 4 2.96 19.52 -5.93
CA ARG A 4 3.31 19.60 -4.50
C ARG A 4 2.17 20.16 -3.65
N LYS A 5 1.48 21.22 -4.13
CA LYS A 5 0.34 21.81 -3.42
C LYS A 5 -0.81 20.80 -3.33
N LEU A 6 -1.07 20.07 -4.40
CA LEU A 6 -2.09 19.03 -4.43
C LEU A 6 -1.74 17.88 -3.48
N PHE A 7 -0.52 17.34 -3.57
CA PHE A 7 -0.03 16.32 -2.65
C PHE A 7 -0.17 16.74 -1.18
N LEU A 8 0.25 17.96 -0.82
CA LEU A 8 0.16 18.46 0.57
C LEU A 8 -1.29 18.65 1.03
N LYS A 9 -2.20 19.05 0.13
CA LYS A 9 -3.64 19.13 0.42
C LYS A 9 -4.18 17.74 0.74
N GLU A 10 -3.93 16.76 -0.13
CA GLU A 10 -4.41 15.39 0.05
C GLU A 10 -3.82 14.80 1.33
N TRP A 11 -2.51 14.91 1.53
CA TRP A 11 -1.79 14.48 2.74
C TRP A 11 -2.44 14.99 4.03
N ARG A 12 -2.67 16.31 4.13
CA ARG A 12 -3.27 16.92 5.32
C ARG A 12 -4.71 16.48 5.55
N SER A 13 -5.45 16.19 4.49
CA SER A 13 -6.84 15.72 4.57
C SER A 13 -6.93 14.32 5.20
N ILE A 14 -6.03 13.41 4.81
CA ILE A 14 -6.02 12.03 5.33
C ILE A 14 -5.24 11.85 6.65
N LEU A 15 -4.33 12.79 6.99
CA LEU A 15 -3.48 12.69 8.18
C LEU A 15 -4.22 12.41 9.50
N PRO A 16 -5.36 13.06 9.84
CA PRO A 16 -6.05 12.79 11.10
C PRO A 16 -6.47 11.33 11.27
N MET A 17 -6.92 10.68 10.18
CA MET A 17 -7.33 9.28 10.19
C MET A 17 -6.14 8.36 10.52
N TYR A 18 -4.99 8.57 9.88
CA TYR A 18 -3.78 7.80 10.16
C TYR A 18 -3.20 8.13 11.54
N GLY A 19 -3.40 9.36 12.05
CA GLY A 19 -3.04 9.73 13.42
C GLY A 19 -3.84 8.96 14.47
N VAL A 20 -5.17 8.88 14.30
CA VAL A 20 -6.04 8.07 15.18
C VAL A 20 -5.66 6.60 15.12
N PHE A 21 -5.41 6.07 13.91
CA PHE A 21 -4.95 4.70 13.74
C PHE A 21 -3.60 4.44 14.43
N SER A 22 -2.64 5.36 14.28
CA SER A 22 -1.32 5.25 14.93
C SER A 22 -1.41 5.25 16.46
N ALA A 23 -2.31 6.06 17.03
CA ALA A 23 -2.60 6.04 18.46
C ALA A 23 -3.23 4.71 18.90
N ALA A 24 -4.16 4.15 18.11
CA ALA A 24 -4.76 2.86 18.39
C ALA A 24 -3.72 1.71 18.33
N VAL A 25 -2.78 1.75 17.38
CA VAL A 25 -1.67 0.78 17.31
C VAL A 25 -0.78 0.87 18.55
N LEU A 26 -0.43 2.08 18.99
CA LEU A 26 0.38 2.25 20.20
C LEU A 26 -0.36 1.70 21.43
N LEU A 27 -1.65 2.00 21.59
CA LEU A 27 -2.46 1.44 22.68
C LEU A 27 -2.53 -0.09 22.61
N LEU A 28 -2.61 -0.66 21.41
CA LEU A 28 -2.57 -2.10 21.21
C LEU A 28 -1.22 -2.69 21.65
N HIS A 29 -0.09 -2.09 21.28
CA HIS A 29 1.24 -2.54 21.73
C HIS A 29 1.40 -2.46 23.24
N VAL A 30 0.91 -1.39 23.87
CA VAL A 30 0.90 -1.25 25.32
C VAL A 30 0.04 -2.35 25.98
N LEU A 31 -1.14 -2.65 25.41
CA LEU A 31 -1.99 -3.73 25.90
C LEU A 31 -1.29 -5.09 25.79
N VAL A 32 -0.68 -5.37 24.63
CA VAL A 32 0.06 -6.61 24.39
C VAL A 32 1.22 -6.74 25.38
N LEU A 33 1.96 -5.66 25.66
CA LEU A 33 3.03 -5.66 26.65
C LEU A 33 2.53 -6.08 28.05
N PHE A 34 1.37 -5.61 28.49
CA PHE A 34 0.80 -6.02 29.78
C PHE A 34 0.30 -7.48 29.81
N LYS A 35 0.09 -8.09 28.64
CA LYS A 35 -0.45 -9.45 28.51
C LYS A 35 0.55 -10.45 27.94
N SER A 36 1.76 -10.03 27.58
CA SER A 36 2.79 -10.88 26.96
C SER A 36 3.16 -12.05 27.86
N GLY A 37 3.24 -11.87 29.19
CA GLY A 37 3.52 -12.96 30.12
C GLY A 37 2.45 -14.06 30.22
N VAL A 38 1.26 -13.86 29.62
CA VAL A 38 0.16 -14.84 29.59
C VAL A 38 -0.08 -15.38 28.17
N TRP A 39 0.24 -14.59 27.15
CA TRP A 39 0.04 -14.93 25.75
C TRP A 39 1.31 -15.52 25.16
N GLY A 40 1.19 -16.59 24.36
CA GLY A 40 2.35 -17.12 23.64
C GLY A 40 2.90 -16.12 22.62
N ASP A 41 4.19 -16.24 22.31
CA ASP A 41 4.93 -15.33 21.42
C ASP A 41 4.28 -15.19 20.04
N GLU A 42 3.69 -16.26 19.52
CA GLU A 42 2.95 -16.25 18.25
C GLU A 42 1.78 -15.26 18.26
N ILE A 43 1.01 -15.23 19.36
CA ILE A 43 -0.15 -14.34 19.52
C ILE A 43 0.33 -12.89 19.65
N VAL A 44 1.41 -12.67 20.41
CA VAL A 44 2.05 -11.36 20.56
C VAL A 44 2.48 -10.81 19.19
N MET A 45 3.13 -11.64 18.37
CA MET A 45 3.56 -11.25 17.02
C MET A 45 2.38 -10.94 16.09
N ILE A 46 1.34 -11.79 16.09
CA ILE A 46 0.15 -11.59 15.24
C ILE A 46 -0.58 -10.29 15.60
N LEU A 47 -0.83 -10.05 16.90
CA LEU A 47 -1.52 -8.85 17.35
C LEU A 47 -0.70 -7.59 17.14
N SER A 48 0.62 -7.66 17.28
CA SER A 48 1.47 -6.47 17.24
C SER A 48 1.94 -6.08 15.85
N LEU A 49 2.10 -7.03 14.94
CA LEU A 49 2.57 -6.76 13.58
C LEU A 49 1.49 -7.07 12.55
N PHE A 50 1.07 -8.33 12.41
CA PHE A 50 0.20 -8.76 11.30
C PHE A 50 -1.13 -7.99 11.26
N ILE A 51 -1.83 -7.88 12.40
CA ILE A 51 -3.12 -7.18 12.46
C ILE A 51 -2.95 -5.70 12.10
N PRO A 52 -2.04 -4.91 12.71
CA PRO A 52 -1.80 -3.53 12.32
C PRO A 52 -1.44 -3.34 10.84
N TYR A 53 -0.55 -4.15 10.27
CA TYR A 53 -0.19 -4.05 8.86
C TYR A 53 -1.38 -4.36 7.92
N LEU A 54 -2.21 -5.34 8.29
CA LEU A 54 -3.43 -5.66 7.53
C LEU A 54 -4.42 -4.50 7.57
N PHE A 55 -4.67 -3.92 8.75
CA PHE A 55 -5.55 -2.75 8.87
C PHE A 55 -4.99 -1.51 8.17
N ALA A 56 -3.67 -1.28 8.22
CA ALA A 56 -3.02 -0.19 7.51
C ALA A 56 -3.23 -0.31 5.99
N ALA A 57 -3.13 -1.53 5.43
CA ALA A 57 -3.41 -1.80 4.03
C ALA A 57 -4.89 -1.53 3.69
N LEU A 58 -5.83 -2.04 4.49
CA LEU A 58 -7.26 -1.83 4.28
C LEU A 58 -7.66 -0.35 4.36
N ILE A 59 -7.14 0.37 5.36
CA ILE A 59 -7.34 1.82 5.51
C ILE A 59 -6.81 2.53 4.27
N THR A 60 -5.60 2.19 3.84
CA THR A 60 -4.97 2.80 2.67
C THR A 60 -5.80 2.59 1.41
N ILE A 61 -6.20 1.34 1.12
CA ILE A 61 -7.06 1.01 -0.02
C ILE A 61 -8.40 1.75 0.06
N GLY A 62 -9.03 1.78 1.24
CA GLY A 62 -10.27 2.50 1.49
C GLY A 62 -10.14 4.01 1.29
N THR A 63 -9.02 4.61 1.70
CA THR A 63 -8.76 6.04 1.49
C THR A 63 -8.64 6.37 0.00
N GLY A 64 -8.09 5.48 -0.82
CA GLY A 64 -8.03 5.65 -2.28
C GLY A 64 -9.43 5.78 -2.90
N TYR A 65 -10.39 4.96 -2.45
CA TYR A 65 -11.79 5.08 -2.86
C TYR A 65 -12.44 6.36 -2.31
N TYR A 66 -12.29 6.61 -1.00
CA TYR A 66 -12.98 7.70 -0.32
C TYR A 66 -12.53 9.09 -0.79
N GLN A 67 -11.25 9.26 -1.12
CA GLN A 67 -10.71 10.49 -1.68
C GLN A 67 -11.38 10.87 -3.01
N LEU A 68 -11.67 9.90 -3.87
CA LEU A 68 -12.39 10.17 -5.11
C LEU A 68 -13.88 10.35 -4.83
N HIS A 69 -14.49 9.46 -4.05
CA HIS A 69 -15.92 9.55 -3.72
C HIS A 69 -16.31 10.90 -3.11
N SER A 70 -15.51 11.42 -2.17
CA SER A 70 -15.76 12.71 -1.52
C SER A 70 -15.66 13.89 -2.48
N GLU A 71 -14.74 13.86 -3.45
CA GLU A 71 -14.60 14.94 -4.44
C GLU A 71 -15.77 14.99 -5.43
N TRP A 72 -16.24 13.83 -5.88
CA TRP A 72 -17.46 13.76 -6.70
C TRP A 72 -18.69 14.20 -5.92
N ARG A 73 -18.84 13.74 -4.66
CA ARG A 73 -20.00 14.10 -3.83
C ARG A 73 -20.06 15.60 -3.53
N THR A 74 -18.91 16.26 -3.41
CA THR A 74 -18.82 17.70 -3.09
C THR A 74 -18.76 18.60 -4.32
N ASN A 75 -18.82 18.04 -5.53
CA ASN A 75 -18.64 18.76 -6.81
C ASN A 75 -17.31 19.55 -6.89
N SER A 76 -16.35 19.27 -6.01
CA SER A 76 -15.04 19.93 -6.01
C SER A 76 -14.17 19.49 -7.18
N ILE A 77 -14.57 18.40 -7.84
CA ILE A 77 -13.90 17.90 -9.04
C ILE A 77 -13.94 18.88 -10.21
N TYR A 78 -15.06 19.57 -10.44
CA TYR A 78 -15.19 20.56 -11.50
C TYR A 78 -14.22 21.74 -11.30
N LEU A 79 -14.00 22.12 -10.04
CA LEU A 79 -13.00 23.14 -9.71
C LEU A 79 -11.57 22.64 -10.00
N LEU A 80 -11.27 21.38 -9.71
CA LEU A 80 -9.95 20.79 -10.01
C LEU A 80 -9.65 20.72 -11.50
N LEU A 81 -10.66 20.52 -12.35
CA LEU A 81 -10.52 20.48 -13.81
C LEU A 81 -10.52 21.85 -14.48
N SER A 82 -11.11 22.86 -13.84
CA SER A 82 -10.95 24.25 -14.28
C SER A 82 -9.50 24.73 -14.22
N LEU A 83 -8.66 24.05 -13.42
CA LEU A 83 -7.24 24.29 -13.37
C LEU A 83 -6.56 23.60 -14.57
N PRO A 84 -5.53 24.21 -15.17
CA PRO A 84 -4.79 23.64 -16.31
C PRO A 84 -3.86 22.50 -15.84
N VAL A 85 -4.42 21.46 -15.23
CA VAL A 85 -3.74 20.31 -14.63
C VAL A 85 -4.34 19.03 -15.21
N ARG A 86 -3.50 18.23 -15.86
CA ARG A 86 -3.88 16.93 -16.43
C ARG A 86 -4.39 15.97 -15.34
N GLY A 87 -5.41 15.16 -15.66
CA GLY A 87 -6.07 14.25 -14.72
C GLY A 87 -5.12 13.23 -14.09
N TRP A 88 -4.17 12.70 -14.86
CA TRP A 88 -3.16 11.77 -14.32
C TRP A 88 -2.29 12.38 -13.21
N LYS A 89 -2.03 13.70 -13.24
CA LYS A 89 -1.28 14.39 -12.17
C LYS A 89 -2.10 14.47 -10.88
N VAL A 90 -3.43 14.56 -11.00
CA VAL A 90 -4.33 14.62 -9.85
C VAL A 90 -4.37 13.26 -9.16
N LEU A 91 -4.59 12.20 -9.94
CA LEU A 91 -4.67 10.84 -9.42
C LEU A 91 -3.34 10.36 -8.83
N THR A 92 -2.22 10.66 -9.49
CA THR A 92 -0.89 10.31 -8.96
C THR A 92 -0.54 11.09 -7.68
N ALA A 93 -1.03 12.33 -7.52
CA ALA A 93 -0.86 13.07 -6.27
C ALA A 93 -1.62 12.43 -5.10
N LYS A 94 -2.84 11.95 -5.35
CA LYS A 94 -3.65 11.20 -4.36
C LYS A 94 -2.99 9.88 -3.99
N LEU A 95 -2.57 9.12 -5.00
CA LEU A 95 -1.86 7.85 -4.82
C LEU A 95 -0.58 8.04 -4.01
N THR A 96 0.26 9.02 -4.38
CA THR A 96 1.50 9.30 -3.65
C THR A 96 1.23 9.74 -2.22
N ALA A 97 0.22 10.58 -1.97
CA ALA A 97 -0.16 10.99 -0.61
C ALA A 97 -0.60 9.80 0.26
N ALA A 98 -1.42 8.89 -0.28
CA ALA A 98 -1.84 7.68 0.44
C ALA A 98 -0.65 6.77 0.72
N LEU A 99 0.22 6.53 -0.26
CA LEU A 99 1.40 5.68 -0.11
C LEU A 99 2.42 6.24 0.89
N SER A 100 2.65 7.56 0.91
CA SER A 100 3.57 8.09 1.90
C SER A 100 3.03 7.98 3.34
N LEU A 101 1.69 7.96 3.54
CA LEU A 101 1.10 7.78 4.88
C LEU A 101 1.10 6.31 5.26
N LEU A 102 0.91 5.41 4.29
CA LEU A 102 1.16 3.98 4.48
C LEU A 102 2.60 3.76 4.96
N ILE A 103 3.60 4.29 4.26
CA ILE A 103 5.01 4.15 4.66
C ILE A 103 5.24 4.72 6.06
N LEU A 104 4.74 5.94 6.34
CA LEU A 104 4.89 6.56 7.66
C LEU A 104 4.26 5.72 8.77
N THR A 105 3.06 5.18 8.55
CA THR A 105 2.38 4.33 9.54
C THR A 105 2.99 2.95 9.66
N SER A 106 3.54 2.39 8.59
CA SER A 106 4.33 1.17 8.65
C SER A 106 5.60 1.35 9.47
N LEU A 107 6.32 2.47 9.29
CA LEU A 107 7.47 2.82 10.12
C LEU A 107 7.06 3.04 11.57
N TRP A 108 5.88 3.64 11.80
CA TRP A 108 5.33 3.78 13.15
C TRP A 108 5.02 2.44 13.80
N ILE A 109 4.33 1.52 13.11
CA ILE A 109 4.02 0.17 13.62
C ILE A 109 5.32 -0.57 13.99
N GLY A 110 6.30 -0.61 13.09
CA GLY A 110 7.58 -1.26 13.35
C GLY A 110 8.35 -0.58 14.48
N GLY A 111 8.40 0.75 14.48
CA GLY A 111 9.08 1.53 15.51
C GLY A 111 8.45 1.38 16.89
N SER A 112 7.11 1.42 17.00
CA SER A 112 6.43 1.23 18.28
C SER A 112 6.53 -0.21 18.78
N PHE A 113 6.54 -1.20 17.88
CA PHE A 113 6.80 -2.60 18.24
C PHE A 113 8.19 -2.76 18.86
N ILE A 114 9.24 -2.23 18.21
CA ILE A 114 10.61 -2.29 18.73
C ILE A 114 10.72 -1.57 20.08
N LEU A 115 10.16 -0.36 20.19
CA LEU A 115 10.28 0.46 21.39
C LEU A 115 9.50 -0.08 22.60
N VAL A 116 8.33 -0.69 22.38
CA VAL A 116 7.44 -1.11 23.47
C VAL A 116 7.66 -2.56 23.86
N LEU A 117 7.84 -3.45 22.88
CA LEU A 117 7.90 -4.89 23.12
C LEU A 117 9.33 -5.40 23.11
N MET A 118 10.12 -5.11 22.08
CA MET A 118 11.51 -5.62 22.03
C MET A 118 12.41 -5.00 23.10
N LEU A 119 12.16 -3.75 23.49
CA LEU A 119 12.92 -3.11 24.57
C LEU A 119 12.58 -3.71 25.95
N ALA A 120 11.39 -4.26 26.13
CA ALA A 120 10.99 -4.89 27.39
C ALA A 120 11.73 -6.22 27.63
N ASP A 121 11.99 -6.96 26.55
CA ASP A 121 12.69 -8.25 26.60
C ASP A 121 14.19 -8.12 26.24
N TRP A 122 14.72 -6.89 26.23
CA TRP A 122 16.06 -6.59 25.71
C TRP A 122 17.19 -7.42 26.32
N ASP A 123 17.08 -7.75 27.61
CA ASP A 123 18.09 -8.53 28.33
C ASP A 123 18.15 -9.98 27.83
N ASP A 124 17.00 -10.58 27.49
CA ASP A 124 16.92 -11.94 26.93
C ASP A 124 17.45 -11.98 25.49
N TRP A 125 17.11 -10.96 24.70
CA TRP A 125 17.62 -10.82 23.33
C TRP A 125 19.15 -10.64 23.34
N ARG A 126 19.69 -9.75 24.18
CA ARG A 126 21.14 -9.51 24.25
C ARG A 126 21.94 -10.73 24.69
N ALA A 127 21.35 -11.62 25.50
CA ALA A 127 21.98 -12.84 25.96
C ALA A 127 22.05 -13.93 24.88
N SER A 128 21.31 -13.80 23.77
CA SER A 128 21.36 -14.74 22.66
C SER A 128 22.58 -14.49 21.76
N GLU A 129 23.43 -15.52 21.62
CA GLU A 129 24.64 -15.47 20.77
C GLU A 129 24.31 -15.49 19.27
N GLU A 130 23.08 -15.84 18.89
CA GLU A 130 22.63 -16.01 17.51
C GLU A 130 22.24 -14.70 16.80
N LEU A 131 22.00 -13.63 17.56
CA LEU A 131 21.53 -12.34 17.02
C LEU A 131 22.48 -11.67 16.01
N PRO A 132 23.80 -11.60 16.24
CA PRO A 132 24.71 -10.93 15.31
C PRO A 132 24.76 -11.60 13.94
N GLU A 133 24.58 -12.93 13.90
CA GLU A 133 24.61 -13.72 12.67
C GLU A 133 23.27 -13.65 11.91
N LEU A 134 22.14 -13.64 12.64
CA LEU A 134 20.80 -13.58 12.04
C LEU A 134 20.36 -12.18 11.63
N PHE A 135 20.90 -11.12 12.24
CA PHE A 135 20.52 -9.73 11.97
C PHE A 135 20.54 -9.31 10.49
N PRO A 136 21.62 -9.53 9.70
CA PRO A 136 21.65 -9.11 8.29
C PRO A 136 20.56 -9.81 7.47
N THR A 137 20.34 -11.10 7.71
CA THR A 137 19.31 -11.90 7.04
C THR A 137 17.90 -11.41 7.40
N LEU A 138 17.63 -11.18 8.69
CA LEU A 138 16.33 -10.67 9.16
C LEU A 138 16.01 -9.28 8.60
N LEU A 139 17.01 -8.39 8.54
CA LEU A 139 16.86 -7.06 7.93
C LEU A 139 16.52 -7.19 6.45
N HIS A 140 17.25 -8.03 5.72
CA HIS A 140 17.04 -8.20 4.28
C HIS A 140 15.65 -8.79 3.96
N VAL A 141 15.23 -9.82 4.70
CA VAL A 141 13.90 -10.44 4.56
C VAL A 141 12.80 -9.44 4.90
N THR A 142 12.96 -8.69 5.98
CA THR A 142 11.98 -7.69 6.43
C THR A 142 11.88 -6.52 5.45
N ALA A 143 13.01 -6.02 4.94
CA ALA A 143 13.04 -4.96 3.94
C ALA A 143 12.39 -5.42 2.63
N SER A 144 12.70 -6.62 2.17
CA SER A 144 12.09 -7.20 0.96
C SER A 144 10.58 -7.43 1.12
N GLY A 145 10.16 -7.97 2.26
CA GLY A 145 8.75 -8.16 2.61
C GLY A 145 7.99 -6.83 2.70
N PHE A 146 8.62 -5.80 3.28
CA PHE A 146 8.04 -4.45 3.35
C PHE A 146 7.88 -3.82 1.96
N LEU A 147 8.88 -3.96 1.08
CA LEU A 147 8.78 -3.49 -0.30
C LEU A 147 7.67 -4.21 -1.07
N LEU A 148 7.56 -5.54 -0.92
CA LEU A 148 6.48 -6.33 -1.52
C LEU A 148 5.11 -5.91 -1.00
N TYR A 149 5.00 -5.63 0.29
CA TYR A 149 3.79 -5.11 0.92
C TYR A 149 3.38 -3.76 0.33
N CYS A 150 4.29 -2.78 0.30
CA CYS A 150 4.01 -1.47 -0.29
C CYS A 150 3.62 -1.58 -1.77
N PHE A 151 4.32 -2.43 -2.53
CA PHE A 151 4.03 -2.69 -3.94
C PHE A 151 2.61 -3.24 -4.11
N THR A 152 2.22 -4.23 -3.32
CA THR A 152 0.90 -4.86 -3.37
C THR A 152 -0.21 -3.86 -3.04
N VAL A 153 -0.04 -3.05 -1.99
CA VAL A 153 -1.02 -2.02 -1.61
C VAL A 153 -1.11 -0.91 -2.67
N ALA A 154 0.02 -0.46 -3.22
CA ALA A 154 0.05 0.51 -4.31
C ALA A 154 -0.72 0.01 -5.54
N PHE A 155 -0.55 -1.27 -5.88
CA PHE A 155 -1.23 -1.86 -7.01
C PHE A 155 -2.74 -1.98 -6.78
N LEU A 156 -3.17 -2.44 -5.61
CA LEU A 156 -4.59 -2.48 -5.24
C LEU A 156 -5.23 -1.09 -5.22
N LEU A 157 -4.49 -0.07 -4.77
CA LEU A 157 -4.94 1.32 -4.84
C LEU A 157 -5.24 1.77 -6.28
N ILE A 158 -4.35 1.48 -7.22
CA ILE A 158 -4.55 1.81 -8.65
C ILE A 158 -5.81 1.14 -9.18
N VAL A 159 -6.02 -0.13 -8.85
CA VAL A 159 -7.19 -0.92 -9.26
C VAL A 159 -8.48 -0.37 -8.66
N VAL A 160 -8.47 0.02 -7.39
CA VAL A 160 -9.64 0.65 -6.74
C VAL A 160 -9.96 2.00 -7.36
N GLN A 161 -8.95 2.82 -7.67
CA GLN A 161 -9.16 4.10 -8.36
C GLN A 161 -9.76 3.87 -9.76
N PHE A 162 -9.26 2.89 -10.51
CA PHE A 162 -9.80 2.52 -11.82
C PHE A 162 -11.27 2.08 -11.71
N ALA A 163 -11.55 1.14 -10.81
CA ALA A 163 -12.90 0.62 -10.60
C ALA A 163 -13.89 1.72 -10.23
N PHE A 164 -13.48 2.67 -9.38
CA PHE A 164 -14.30 3.82 -9.02
C PHE A 164 -14.64 4.69 -10.24
N LEU A 165 -13.65 5.00 -11.09
CA LEU A 165 -13.86 5.81 -12.29
C LEU A 165 -14.81 5.12 -13.29
N CYS A 166 -14.64 3.81 -13.51
CA CYS A 166 -15.58 3.03 -14.32
C CYS A 166 -17.01 3.10 -13.79
N GLY A 167 -17.18 3.14 -12.47
CA GLY A 167 -18.48 3.31 -11.83
C GLY A 167 -19.16 4.66 -12.13
N GLN A 168 -18.38 5.71 -12.40
CA GLN A 168 -18.95 7.03 -12.73
C GLN A 168 -19.43 7.13 -14.17
N LEU A 169 -18.93 6.27 -15.08
CA LEU A 169 -19.37 6.19 -16.49
C LEU A 169 -20.85 5.82 -16.64
N VAL A 170 -21.47 5.28 -15.59
CA VAL A 170 -22.82 4.71 -15.66
C VAL A 170 -23.74 5.44 -14.69
N ALA A 171 -24.90 5.89 -15.17
CA ALA A 171 -25.87 6.62 -14.35
C ALA A 171 -26.57 5.74 -13.30
N LYS A 172 -26.85 4.46 -13.62
CA LYS A 172 -27.59 3.51 -12.78
C LYS A 172 -26.71 2.32 -12.40
N LEU A 173 -26.95 1.72 -11.23
CA LEU A 173 -26.23 0.52 -10.75
C LEU A 173 -24.70 0.70 -10.62
N LYS A 174 -24.24 1.91 -10.27
CA LYS A 174 -22.82 2.27 -10.13
C LYS A 174 -22.01 1.24 -9.34
N TRP A 175 -22.53 0.77 -8.21
CA TRP A 175 -21.83 -0.20 -7.36
C TRP A 175 -21.54 -1.54 -8.06
N LEU A 176 -22.47 -2.06 -8.89
CA LEU A 176 -22.24 -3.30 -9.63
C LEU A 176 -21.13 -3.13 -10.68
N VAL A 177 -21.10 -1.96 -11.34
CA VAL A 177 -20.06 -1.62 -12.31
C VAL A 177 -18.70 -1.48 -11.63
N ILE A 178 -18.65 -0.84 -10.46
CA ILE A 178 -17.42 -0.73 -9.65
C ILE A 178 -16.91 -2.12 -9.27
N LEU A 179 -17.78 -2.97 -8.73
CA LEU A 179 -17.40 -4.33 -8.34
C LEU A 179 -16.93 -5.16 -9.55
N GLY A 180 -17.67 -5.09 -10.66
CA GLY A 180 -17.31 -5.76 -11.90
C GLY A 180 -15.98 -5.28 -12.49
N ALA A 181 -15.74 -3.97 -12.48
CA ALA A 181 -14.49 -3.38 -12.95
C ALA A 181 -13.31 -3.75 -12.02
N PHE A 182 -13.53 -3.77 -10.71
CA PHE A 182 -12.52 -4.21 -9.74
C PHE A 182 -12.11 -5.68 -9.95
N LEU A 183 -13.09 -6.58 -10.00
CA LEU A 183 -12.84 -8.01 -10.23
C LEU A 183 -12.27 -8.28 -11.62
N GLY A 184 -12.79 -7.59 -12.65
CA GLY A 184 -12.30 -7.70 -14.02
C GLY A 184 -10.86 -7.20 -14.18
N ALA A 185 -10.52 -6.08 -13.55
CA ALA A 185 -9.16 -5.57 -13.53
C ALA A 185 -8.22 -6.56 -12.82
N LEU A 186 -8.57 -7.02 -11.61
CA LEU A 186 -7.77 -8.02 -10.90
C LEU A 186 -7.56 -9.29 -11.73
N TRP A 187 -8.63 -9.84 -12.31
CA TRP A 187 -8.55 -11.03 -13.15
C TRP A 187 -7.63 -10.82 -14.35
N LEU A 188 -7.78 -9.68 -15.05
CA LEU A 188 -6.97 -9.34 -16.20
C LEU A 188 -5.49 -9.17 -15.83
N LEU A 189 -5.21 -8.56 -14.69
CA LEU A 189 -3.84 -8.36 -14.18
C LEU A 189 -3.18 -9.69 -13.83
N LEU A 190 -3.91 -10.57 -13.14
CA LEU A 190 -3.44 -11.92 -12.82
C LEU A 190 -3.20 -12.77 -14.07
N ARG A 191 -3.97 -12.56 -15.14
CA ARG A 191 -3.81 -13.30 -16.40
C ARG A 191 -2.71 -12.74 -17.31
N LEU A 192 -2.57 -11.41 -17.38
CA LEU A 192 -1.57 -10.76 -18.24
C LEU A 192 -0.17 -10.75 -17.62
N SER A 193 -0.05 -10.70 -16.29
CA SER A 193 1.25 -10.65 -15.63
C SER A 193 2.19 -11.81 -16.03
N PRO A 194 1.76 -13.09 -16.02
CA PRO A 194 2.59 -14.19 -16.49
C PRO A 194 2.95 -14.12 -17.97
N MET A 195 2.04 -13.62 -18.82
CA MET A 195 2.29 -13.47 -20.26
C MET A 195 3.37 -12.42 -20.53
N LEU A 196 3.29 -11.28 -19.83
CA LEU A 196 4.31 -10.23 -19.86
C LEU A 196 5.63 -10.72 -19.27
N SER A 197 5.59 -11.49 -18.18
CA SER A 197 6.78 -12.11 -17.60
C SER A 197 7.51 -13.00 -18.60
N GLY A 198 6.78 -13.76 -19.43
CA GLY A 198 7.38 -14.58 -20.49
C GLY A 198 8.11 -13.74 -21.55
N LEU A 199 7.63 -12.53 -21.85
CA LEU A 199 8.33 -11.60 -22.75
C LEU A 199 9.54 -10.93 -22.08
N LEU A 200 9.57 -10.90 -20.76
CA LEU A 200 10.60 -10.27 -19.95
C LEU A 200 11.62 -11.28 -19.41
N LEU A 201 11.71 -12.49 -19.96
CA LEU A 201 12.71 -13.50 -19.55
C LEU A 201 14.17 -13.03 -19.72
N TRP A 202 14.39 -11.96 -20.48
CA TRP A 202 15.70 -11.34 -20.63
C TRP A 202 16.12 -10.49 -19.43
N THR A 203 15.21 -10.16 -18.50
CA THR A 203 15.52 -9.34 -17.32
C THR A 203 16.19 -10.19 -16.25
N PRO A 204 17.27 -9.69 -15.60
CA PRO A 204 17.99 -10.45 -14.59
C PRO A 204 17.09 -10.73 -13.38
N ASP A 205 17.21 -11.92 -12.80
CA ASP A 205 16.47 -12.27 -11.59
C ASP A 205 16.90 -11.43 -10.39
N LEU A 206 15.96 -11.18 -9.48
CA LEU A 206 16.25 -10.50 -8.22
C LEU A 206 16.63 -11.56 -7.19
N PHE A 207 17.84 -11.44 -6.66
CA PHE A 207 18.35 -12.35 -5.64
C PHE A 207 18.03 -11.79 -4.25
N ILE A 208 17.27 -12.56 -3.46
CA ILE A 208 17.26 -12.41 -2.00
C ILE A 208 18.30 -13.39 -1.48
N VAL A 209 19.54 -12.92 -1.34
CA VAL A 209 20.64 -13.73 -0.84
C VAL A 209 20.59 -13.76 0.69
N SER A 210 20.61 -14.95 1.27
CA SER A 210 21.15 -15.19 2.60
C SER A 210 22.39 -16.06 2.44
N ASP A 211 23.48 -15.74 3.13
CA ASP A 211 24.79 -16.34 2.88
C ASP A 211 24.85 -17.86 3.16
N ASP A 212 23.86 -18.45 3.85
CA ASP A 212 23.85 -19.87 4.23
C ASP A 212 22.51 -20.61 4.04
N ALA A 213 21.46 -19.97 3.52
CA ALA A 213 20.16 -20.63 3.28
C ALA A 213 19.64 -20.43 1.85
N ASP A 214 18.92 -21.46 1.40
CA ASP A 214 18.28 -21.63 0.08
C ASP A 214 18.00 -20.31 -0.63
N ILE A 215 18.63 -20.14 -1.80
CA ILE A 215 18.47 -18.96 -2.66
C ILE A 215 16.99 -18.87 -3.07
N LEU A 216 16.27 -17.88 -2.53
CA LEU A 216 14.91 -17.60 -2.94
C LEU A 216 14.95 -16.80 -4.25
N TYR A 217 14.70 -17.49 -5.36
CA TYR A 217 14.66 -16.89 -6.69
C TYR A 217 13.36 -16.09 -6.89
N LEU A 218 13.42 -14.77 -6.74
CA LEU A 218 12.36 -13.88 -7.18
C LEU A 218 12.60 -13.51 -8.64
N HIS A 219 11.82 -14.14 -9.52
CA HIS A 219 11.81 -13.78 -10.93
C HIS A 219 11.38 -12.31 -11.02
N SER A 220 12.20 -11.49 -11.68
CA SER A 220 11.95 -10.05 -11.81
C SER A 220 10.87 -9.73 -12.86
N GLY A 221 10.70 -10.62 -13.83
CA GLY A 221 9.74 -10.49 -14.94
C GLY A 221 8.30 -10.19 -14.51
N PRO A 222 7.69 -10.93 -13.56
CA PRO A 222 6.34 -10.65 -13.09
C PRO A 222 6.19 -9.27 -12.43
N PHE A 223 7.21 -8.80 -11.68
CA PHE A 223 7.16 -7.47 -11.05
C PHE A 223 7.20 -6.36 -12.08
N ILE A 224 8.11 -6.45 -13.05
CA ILE A 224 8.20 -5.47 -14.14
C ILE A 224 6.91 -5.49 -14.97
N GLY A 225 6.37 -6.67 -15.26
CA GLY A 225 5.06 -6.81 -15.93
C GLY A 225 3.93 -6.13 -15.16
N LEU A 226 3.85 -6.31 -13.85
CA LEU A 226 2.88 -5.64 -13.00
C LEU A 226 3.09 -4.12 -12.94
N VAL A 227 4.34 -3.64 -12.88
CA VAL A 227 4.65 -2.20 -12.94
C VAL A 227 4.17 -1.59 -14.26
N LEU A 228 4.42 -2.26 -15.39
CA LEU A 228 3.96 -1.82 -16.71
C LEU A 228 2.44 -1.77 -16.80
N LEU A 229 1.76 -2.82 -16.31
CA LEU A 229 0.30 -2.86 -16.26
C LEU A 229 -0.26 -1.77 -15.32
N GLY A 230 0.37 -1.55 -14.18
CA GLY A 230 0.01 -0.50 -13.23
C GLY A 230 0.17 0.90 -13.84
N ALA A 231 1.27 1.15 -14.55
CA ALA A 231 1.48 2.39 -15.28
C ALA A 231 0.44 2.60 -16.39
N GLY A 232 0.08 1.53 -17.12
CA GLY A 232 -0.99 1.52 -18.11
C GLY A 232 -2.34 1.87 -17.49
N LEU A 233 -2.68 1.30 -16.33
CA LEU A 233 -3.89 1.62 -15.58
C LEU A 233 -3.90 3.05 -15.05
N VAL A 234 -2.78 3.57 -14.54
CA VAL A 234 -2.68 4.97 -14.11
C VAL A 234 -2.90 5.93 -15.28
N TRP A 235 -2.33 5.61 -16.44
CA TRP A 235 -2.55 6.39 -17.66
C TRP A 235 -4.01 6.35 -18.11
N LEU A 236 -4.61 5.15 -18.15
CA LEU A 236 -6.01 4.96 -18.51
C LEU A 236 -6.96 5.66 -17.52
N ASN A 237 -6.64 5.62 -16.22
CA ASN A 237 -7.39 6.36 -15.20
C ASN A 237 -7.36 7.87 -15.47
N GLY A 238 -6.19 8.40 -15.80
CA GLY A 238 -6.04 9.81 -16.17
C GLY A 238 -6.87 10.18 -17.41
N TYR A 239 -6.91 9.29 -18.41
CA TYR A 239 -7.70 9.49 -19.62
C TYR A 239 -9.22 9.46 -19.35
N ILE A 240 -9.69 8.50 -18.57
CA ILE A 240 -11.12 8.41 -18.18
C ILE A 240 -11.51 9.64 -17.36
N PHE A 241 -10.65 10.05 -16.42
CA PHE A 241 -10.87 11.21 -15.58
C PHE A 241 -11.06 12.51 -16.37
N GLU A 242 -10.28 12.71 -17.43
CA GLU A 242 -10.41 13.89 -18.30
C GLU A 242 -11.70 13.83 -19.13
N LYS A 243 -12.08 12.67 -19.67
CA LYS A 243 -13.26 12.54 -20.53
C LYS A 243 -14.62 12.68 -19.83
N GLU A 244 -14.75 12.15 -18.63
CA GLU A 244 -16.05 12.10 -17.94
C GLU A 244 -16.49 13.42 -17.33
N VAL A 245 -15.56 14.33 -17.12
CA VAL A 245 -15.82 15.55 -16.36
C VAL A 245 -15.75 16.81 -17.24
N GLU A 246 -15.41 16.66 -18.53
CA GLU A 246 -15.56 17.71 -19.55
C GLU A 246 -17.00 17.83 -20.11
N VAL A 247 -17.97 17.05 -19.59
CA VAL A 247 -19.39 17.10 -19.99
C VAL A 247 -20.20 18.05 -19.12
#